data_AF-A0A8H6LAY2-F1
#
_entry.id   AF-A0A8H6LAY2-F1
#
_cell.length_a   1.000
_cell.length_b   1.000
_cell.length_c   1.000
_cell.angle_alpha   90.00
_cell.angle_beta   90.00
_cell.angle_gamma   90.00
#
_symmetry.space_group_name_H-M   'P 1'
#
loop_
_entity.id
_entity.type
_entity.pdbx_description
1 polymer ?
#
loop_
_entity_poly.entity_id
_entity_poly.type
_entity_poly.pdbx_seq_one_letter_code
_entity_poly.pdbx_strand_id
1 'polypeptide(L)'
;MSEDSSQHSSCKLTYDVFKNISFRQLNPEALLNLRANGTVTFDIPEVLYDFDFPGRYIRRIKSVSLSVPSVAASGEDYAGDGMASGHFRTGIAPITSVAISFGIQDSGVFELNFKDDHFQPFEGAGAIGSWSLELPTVVRSFDYCAISDVILHVRYTAVDGGPLLRNAANQAVKTFRSRVEGLSSEGPGLFAMFALKNDFSNAWYAFRSGLASKTIEEFDLSGIKDRFPYWALGKTIIITGLSLVVSGEVTKNKLVQEAFSVTALGKDKPWDPVPLGNATMLTLSPLNTKLNDPDLEWKLKISNERGDFTALENVVLVLRYALA
;
A
#
# COMPACT_ATOMS: atom_id res chain seq x y z
N MET A 1 -15.08 -4.48 52.84
CA MET A 1 -16.21 -4.13 51.96
C MET A 1 -16.03 -2.68 51.50
N SER A 2 -15.18 -2.41 50.50
CA SER A 2 -15.12 -1.09 49.84
C SER A 2 -14.14 -1.07 48.65
N GLU A 3 -14.11 -2.12 47.81
CA GLU A 3 -13.42 -2.05 46.50
C GLU A 3 -14.38 -2.25 45.32
N ASP A 4 -15.58 -2.80 45.54
CA ASP A 4 -16.56 -3.06 44.46
C ASP A 4 -17.37 -1.83 43.98
N SER A 5 -17.32 -0.70 44.70
CA SER A 5 -18.20 0.45 44.42
C SER A 5 -17.66 1.43 43.38
N SER A 6 -16.46 1.21 42.82
CA SER A 6 -15.85 2.12 41.83
C SER A 6 -15.98 1.65 40.36
N GLN A 7 -16.44 0.41 40.13
CA GLN A 7 -16.60 -0.17 38.77
C GLN A 7 -17.91 0.24 38.05
N HIS A 8 -18.80 1.00 38.69
CA HIS A 8 -20.04 1.49 38.06
C HIS A 8 -19.89 2.88 37.40
N SER A 9 -18.68 3.24 36.99
CA SER A 9 -18.33 4.52 36.38
C SER A 9 -18.34 4.42 34.86
N SER A 10 -19.53 4.52 34.26
CA SER A 10 -19.79 4.51 32.80
C SER A 10 -19.08 3.39 32.03
N CYS A 11 -19.69 2.21 31.94
CA CYS A 11 -19.34 1.27 30.87
C CYS A 11 -19.70 1.94 29.54
N LYS A 12 -18.76 2.68 28.95
CA LYS A 12 -18.94 3.26 27.62
C LYS A 12 -19.07 2.08 26.67
N LEU A 13 -20.16 2.05 25.91
CA LEU A 13 -20.39 1.02 24.90
C LEU A 13 -19.17 0.95 23.96
N THR A 14 -18.52 -0.21 23.93
CA THR A 14 -17.42 -0.50 23.00
C THR A 14 -17.98 -1.17 21.76
N TYR A 15 -17.51 -0.77 20.59
CA TYR A 15 -17.85 -1.37 19.31
C TYR A 15 -16.74 -2.29 18.86
N ASP A 16 -17.09 -3.52 18.47
CA ASP A 16 -16.19 -4.42 17.78
C ASP A 16 -16.17 -4.11 16.28
N VAL A 17 -14.98 -3.91 15.74
CA VAL A 17 -14.78 -3.45 14.36
C VAL A 17 -13.72 -4.29 13.67
N PHE A 18 -13.98 -4.58 12.39
CA PHE A 18 -13.06 -5.26 11.49
C PHE A 18 -12.57 -4.27 10.44
N LYS A 19 -11.26 -4.18 10.25
CA LYS A 19 -10.67 -3.36 9.19
C LYS A 19 -9.61 -4.14 8.44
N ASN A 20 -9.71 -4.12 7.12
CA ASN A 20 -8.72 -4.70 6.23
C ASN A 20 -7.86 -3.57 5.67
N ILE A 21 -6.54 -3.68 5.79
CA ILE A 21 -5.59 -2.67 5.38
C ILE A 21 -4.69 -3.28 4.30
N SER A 22 -4.90 -2.84 3.06
CA SER A 22 -4.11 -3.25 1.90
C SER A 22 -2.85 -2.39 1.79
N PHE A 23 -1.68 -3.00 1.75
CA PHE A 23 -0.42 -2.29 1.55
C PHE A 23 -0.36 -1.68 0.16
N ARG A 24 -0.90 -2.39 -0.84
CA ARG A 24 -1.04 -1.88 -2.20
C ARG A 24 -1.84 -0.57 -2.28
N GLN A 25 -2.73 -0.30 -1.33
CA GLN A 25 -3.48 0.96 -1.27
C GLN A 25 -2.86 1.98 -0.30
N LEU A 26 -2.32 1.52 0.83
CA LEU A 26 -1.75 2.38 1.86
C LEU A 26 -0.39 2.95 1.46
N ASN A 27 0.52 2.08 1.02
CA ASN A 27 1.89 2.42 0.67
C ASN A 27 2.46 1.42 -0.35
N PRO A 28 2.24 1.66 -1.66
CA PRO A 28 2.80 0.82 -2.72
C PRO A 28 4.31 0.71 -2.70
N GLU A 29 5.00 1.78 -2.30
CA GLU A 29 6.46 1.81 -2.24
C GLU A 29 6.97 0.85 -1.16
N ALA A 30 6.30 0.78 -0.01
CA ALA A 30 6.58 -0.23 1.01
C ALA A 30 6.39 -1.65 0.46
N LEU A 31 5.30 -1.91 -0.29
CA LEU A 31 5.10 -3.22 -0.92
C LEU A 31 6.23 -3.53 -1.92
N LEU A 32 6.64 -2.57 -2.72
CA LEU A 32 7.74 -2.71 -3.69
C LEU A 32 9.09 -2.97 -2.99
N ASN A 33 9.38 -2.26 -1.90
CA ASN A 33 10.56 -2.50 -1.06
C ASN A 33 10.55 -3.89 -0.43
N LEU A 34 9.39 -4.35 0.05
CA LEU A 34 9.23 -5.71 0.56
C LEU A 34 9.56 -6.76 -0.50
N ARG A 35 9.08 -6.57 -1.75
CA ARG A 35 9.39 -7.50 -2.85
C ARG A 35 10.89 -7.54 -3.18
N ALA A 36 11.55 -6.39 -3.11
CA ALA A 36 12.97 -6.26 -3.43
C ALA A 36 13.87 -6.81 -2.32
N ASN A 37 13.67 -6.33 -1.09
CA ASN A 37 14.58 -6.50 0.03
C ASN A 37 14.17 -7.64 0.98
N GLY A 38 12.89 -8.03 0.96
CA GLY A 38 12.31 -9.00 1.90
C GLY A 38 11.89 -8.37 3.23
N THR A 39 12.27 -7.13 3.54
CA THR A 39 11.89 -6.46 4.80
C THR A 39 11.28 -5.10 4.52
N VAL A 40 10.34 -4.68 5.36
CA VAL A 40 9.72 -3.36 5.28
C VAL A 40 9.16 -2.88 6.61
N THR A 41 9.28 -1.59 6.87
CA THR A 41 8.54 -0.91 7.93
C THR A 41 7.50 0.04 7.34
N PHE A 42 6.35 0.16 8.00
CA PHE A 42 5.26 1.02 7.55
C PHE A 42 4.42 1.50 8.72
N ASP A 43 3.81 2.66 8.55
CA ASP A 43 2.95 3.25 9.57
C ASP A 43 1.47 3.12 9.17
N ILE A 44 0.64 2.78 10.16
CA ILE A 44 -0.81 2.85 10.04
C ILE A 44 -1.29 4.16 10.66
N PRO A 45 -1.67 5.17 9.85
CA PRO A 45 -2.07 6.47 10.36
C PRO A 45 -3.49 6.47 10.92
N GLU A 46 -3.76 7.37 11.86
CA GLU A 46 -5.09 7.57 12.47
C GLU A 46 -6.17 7.86 11.41
N VAL A 47 -5.82 8.66 10.41
CA VAL A 47 -6.72 9.06 9.32
C VAL A 47 -7.32 7.86 8.60
N LEU A 48 -6.57 6.74 8.51
CA LEU A 48 -7.07 5.52 7.88
C LEU A 48 -8.31 4.97 8.60
N TYR A 49 -8.35 5.05 9.93
CA TYR A 49 -9.51 4.61 10.71
C TYR A 49 -10.64 5.65 10.73
N ASP A 50 -10.30 6.93 10.67
CA ASP A 50 -11.27 8.02 10.58
C ASP A 50 -12.06 8.00 9.26
N PHE A 51 -11.48 7.49 8.18
CA PHE A 51 -12.19 7.28 6.91
C PHE A 51 -13.41 6.36 7.03
N ASP A 52 -13.30 5.30 7.84
CA ASP A 52 -14.39 4.33 8.01
C ASP A 52 -15.40 4.85 9.04
N PHE A 53 -14.88 5.33 10.17
CA PHE A 53 -15.70 5.68 11.33
C PHE A 53 -15.16 6.93 12.04
N PRO A 54 -15.50 8.14 11.55
CA PRO A 54 -15.02 9.37 12.14
C PRO A 54 -15.58 9.56 13.55
N GLY A 55 -14.73 9.98 14.49
CA GLY A 55 -15.09 10.22 15.88
C GLY A 55 -15.05 8.99 16.80
N ARG A 56 -14.70 7.81 16.26
CA ARG A 56 -14.34 6.65 17.09
C ARG A 56 -12.92 6.82 17.63
N TYR A 57 -12.74 6.65 18.92
CA TYR A 57 -11.45 6.85 19.62
C TYR A 57 -11.18 5.68 20.57
N ILE A 58 -9.99 5.67 21.19
CA ILE A 58 -9.48 4.57 22.03
C ILE A 58 -9.61 3.24 21.28
N ARG A 59 -8.93 3.16 20.13
CA ARG A 59 -8.93 1.97 19.30
C ARG A 59 -7.93 0.97 19.88
N ARG A 60 -8.43 -0.13 20.45
CA ARG A 60 -7.59 -1.19 21.04
C ARG A 60 -7.71 -2.47 20.23
N ILE A 61 -6.58 -2.98 19.78
CA ILE A 61 -6.50 -4.22 19.02
C ILE A 61 -6.98 -5.39 19.88
N LYS A 62 -7.74 -6.28 19.23
CA LYS A 62 -8.16 -7.58 19.76
C LYS A 62 -7.43 -8.73 19.10
N SER A 63 -7.15 -8.61 17.81
CA SER A 63 -6.27 -9.53 17.08
C SER A 63 -5.88 -8.90 15.76
N VAL A 64 -4.77 -9.38 15.24
CA VAL A 64 -4.28 -9.06 13.91
C VAL A 64 -4.04 -10.36 13.17
N SER A 65 -4.42 -10.41 11.89
CA SER A 65 -4.00 -11.48 11.00
C SER A 65 -3.54 -10.95 9.67
N LEU A 66 -2.71 -11.72 8.97
CA LEU A 66 -2.08 -11.33 7.72
C LEU A 66 -2.53 -12.25 6.59
N SER A 67 -2.88 -11.64 5.45
CA SER A 67 -2.99 -12.35 4.18
C SER A 67 -1.95 -11.82 3.21
N VAL A 68 -1.16 -12.71 2.63
CA VAL A 68 -0.18 -12.42 1.59
C VAL A 68 -0.58 -13.27 0.38
N PRO A 69 -1.37 -12.72 -0.57
CA PRO A 69 -1.74 -13.45 -1.76
C PRO A 69 -0.50 -13.64 -2.65
N SER A 70 0.16 -14.78 -2.46
CA SER A 70 1.22 -15.35 -3.27
C SER A 70 1.04 -16.87 -3.35
N VAL A 71 1.69 -17.52 -4.32
CA VAL A 71 1.76 -18.99 -4.36
C VAL A 71 2.65 -19.40 -3.17
N ALA A 72 2.05 -20.04 -2.17
CA ALA A 72 2.51 -20.11 -0.77
C ALA A 72 3.90 -20.71 -0.50
N ALA A 73 4.57 -20.25 0.58
CA ALA A 73 5.16 -21.08 1.66
C ALA A 73 5.76 -20.25 2.84
N SER A 74 5.69 -20.85 4.03
CA SER A 74 5.98 -20.40 5.41
C SER A 74 7.31 -19.69 5.70
N GLY A 75 7.30 -18.80 6.70
CA GLY A 75 8.48 -18.13 7.26
C GLY A 75 8.70 -18.39 8.76
N GLU A 76 9.97 -18.34 9.20
CA GLU A 76 10.44 -18.49 10.58
C GLU A 76 10.57 -17.14 11.33
N ASP A 77 10.52 -17.21 12.67
CA ASP A 77 10.53 -16.12 13.67
C ASP A 77 11.69 -15.12 13.55
N TYR A 78 11.47 -13.83 13.87
CA TYR A 78 12.35 -12.95 14.71
C TYR A 78 11.64 -11.60 15.07
N ALA A 79 12.17 -10.90 16.08
CA ALA A 79 11.53 -9.79 16.80
C ALA A 79 11.96 -8.38 16.33
N GLY A 80 11.04 -7.40 16.42
CA GLY A 80 11.26 -5.99 16.05
C GLY A 80 11.12 -5.00 17.21
N ASP A 81 11.92 -3.92 17.16
CA ASP A 81 12.02 -2.84 18.15
C ASP A 81 11.31 -1.56 17.67
N GLY A 82 10.68 -0.81 18.58
CA GLY A 82 9.71 0.26 18.25
C GLY A 82 10.06 1.65 18.81
N MET A 83 9.86 2.70 18.02
CA MET A 83 9.99 4.11 18.43
C MET A 83 8.69 4.90 18.15
N ALA A 84 8.28 5.77 19.08
CA ALA A 84 6.95 6.40 19.14
C ALA A 84 6.94 7.93 18.96
N SER A 85 5.79 8.50 18.57
CA SER A 85 5.52 9.95 18.47
C SER A 85 4.49 10.46 19.50
N GLY A 86 4.62 11.73 19.92
CA GLY A 86 4.15 12.28 21.21
C GLY A 86 2.69 12.76 21.36
N HIS A 87 1.74 12.33 20.53
CA HIS A 87 0.31 12.71 20.69
C HIS A 87 -0.62 11.55 21.09
N PHE A 88 -0.08 10.33 21.15
CA PHE A 88 -0.84 9.13 21.46
C PHE A 88 -0.35 8.49 22.75
N ARG A 89 -1.26 7.83 23.47
CA ARG A 89 -0.88 6.98 24.60
C ARG A 89 -0.32 5.67 24.05
N THR A 90 0.98 5.48 24.19
CA THR A 90 1.63 4.19 23.99
C THR A 90 1.30 3.27 25.17
N GLY A 91 0.69 2.12 24.88
CA GLY A 91 0.51 1.03 25.83
C GLY A 91 1.51 -0.07 25.53
N ILE A 92 1.99 -0.78 26.56
CA ILE A 92 2.79 -1.99 26.36
C ILE A 92 1.82 -3.10 25.95
N ALA A 93 2.01 -3.66 24.75
CA ALA A 93 1.33 -4.87 24.34
C ALA A 93 2.14 -6.08 24.85
N PRO A 94 1.52 -7.11 25.45
CA PRO A 94 2.25 -8.27 25.98
C PRO A 94 3.00 -9.07 24.90
N ILE A 95 2.43 -9.14 23.69
CA ILE A 95 2.98 -9.88 22.56
C ILE A 95 3.01 -8.93 21.36
N THR A 96 4.21 -8.68 20.81
CA THR A 96 4.46 -7.67 19.77
C THR A 96 5.01 -8.26 18.46
N SER A 97 5.04 -9.59 18.33
CA SER A 97 5.49 -10.27 17.13
C SER A 97 4.77 -11.61 16.96
N VAL A 98 4.64 -12.04 15.70
CA VAL A 98 4.03 -13.32 15.30
C VAL A 98 4.76 -13.90 14.10
N ALA A 99 4.81 -15.23 13.99
CA ALA A 99 5.24 -15.92 12.78
C ALA A 99 4.05 -16.20 11.86
N ILE A 100 4.26 -16.09 10.56
CA ILE A 100 3.24 -16.34 9.54
C ILE A 100 3.63 -17.56 8.72
N SER A 101 2.75 -18.56 8.70
CA SER A 101 2.99 -19.85 8.05
C SER A 101 2.23 -19.99 6.73
N PHE A 102 0.92 -19.73 6.72
CA PHE A 102 0.07 -20.00 5.54
C PHE A 102 -0.16 -18.74 4.69
N GLY A 103 -0.06 -17.55 5.28
CA GLY A 103 -0.31 -16.29 4.57
C GLY A 103 -1.75 -16.11 4.12
N ILE A 104 -2.72 -16.80 4.73
CA ILE A 104 -4.16 -16.62 4.48
C ILE A 104 -4.84 -16.38 5.82
N GLN A 105 -5.17 -15.12 6.11
CA GLN A 105 -5.75 -14.67 7.38
C GLN A 105 -5.04 -15.26 8.61
N ASP A 106 -3.72 -15.40 8.52
CA ASP A 106 -2.88 -16.06 9.51
C ASP A 106 -2.58 -15.11 10.66
N SER A 107 -2.84 -15.54 11.89
CA SER A 107 -2.67 -14.74 13.11
C SER A 107 -1.43 -15.11 13.91
N GLY A 108 -0.68 -16.11 13.46
CA GLY A 108 0.47 -16.67 14.15
C GLY A 108 0.15 -17.46 15.41
N VAL A 109 -1.13 -17.79 15.63
CA VAL A 109 -1.58 -18.77 16.62
C VAL A 109 -2.36 -19.87 15.93
N PHE A 110 -2.31 -21.10 16.47
CA PHE A 110 -3.02 -22.24 15.89
C PHE A 110 -4.54 -22.05 15.91
N GLU A 111 -5.08 -21.49 17.00
CA GLU A 111 -6.50 -21.21 17.16
C GLU A 111 -6.70 -19.84 17.80
N LEU A 112 -7.47 -18.98 17.13
CA LEU A 112 -7.88 -17.69 17.68
C LEU A 112 -9.07 -17.88 18.62
N ASN A 113 -8.81 -17.86 19.93
CA ASN A 113 -9.85 -18.01 20.95
C ASN A 113 -9.91 -16.79 21.88
N PHE A 114 -10.96 -15.98 21.76
CA PHE A 114 -11.17 -14.78 22.58
C PHE A 114 -11.80 -15.06 23.96
N LYS A 115 -12.09 -16.33 24.27
CA LYS A 115 -12.62 -16.74 25.58
C LYS A 115 -11.54 -17.27 26.52
N ASP A 116 -10.33 -17.43 26.01
CA ASP A 116 -9.18 -17.84 26.80
C ASP A 116 -8.70 -16.66 27.66
N ASP A 117 -8.10 -16.97 28.80
CA ASP A 117 -7.52 -15.99 29.74
C ASP A 117 -6.14 -15.50 29.26
N HIS A 118 -5.60 -16.09 28.20
CA HIS A 118 -4.35 -15.68 27.57
C HIS A 118 -4.55 -14.53 26.58
N PHE A 119 -3.67 -13.52 26.66
CA PHE A 119 -3.64 -12.44 25.68
C PHE A 119 -3.33 -12.96 24.28
N GLN A 120 -4.09 -12.47 23.30
CA GLN A 120 -3.79 -12.71 21.90
C GLN A 120 -2.63 -11.80 21.44
N PRO A 121 -1.91 -12.17 20.37
CA PRO A 121 -0.90 -11.30 19.79
C PRO A 121 -1.44 -9.90 19.50
N PHE A 122 -0.67 -8.88 19.89
CA PHE A 122 -1.00 -7.46 19.79
C PHE A 122 -2.25 -7.03 20.58
N GLU A 123 -2.85 -7.89 21.39
CA GLU A 123 -4.04 -7.53 22.16
C GLU A 123 -3.76 -6.36 23.12
N GLY A 124 -4.68 -5.39 23.13
CA GLY A 124 -4.58 -4.19 23.95
C GLY A 124 -3.69 -3.10 23.36
N ALA A 125 -2.92 -3.38 22.31
CA ALA A 125 -2.16 -2.39 21.57
C ALA A 125 -3.08 -1.33 20.93
N GLY A 126 -2.53 -0.14 20.69
CA GLY A 126 -3.22 0.87 19.87
C GLY A 126 -3.37 0.39 18.43
N ALA A 127 -4.47 0.73 17.77
CA ALA A 127 -4.70 0.34 16.37
C ALA A 127 -3.80 1.10 15.37
N ILE A 128 -3.21 2.21 15.79
CA ILE A 128 -2.21 2.98 15.01
C ILE A 128 -0.82 2.66 15.52
N GLY A 129 0.18 2.77 14.66
CA GLY A 129 1.57 2.52 15.04
C GLY A 129 2.45 2.22 13.85
N SER A 130 3.72 1.99 14.15
CA SER A 130 4.70 1.49 13.20
C SER A 130 4.75 -0.03 13.26
N TRP A 131 4.79 -0.66 12.11
CA TRP A 131 4.77 -2.10 11.92
C TRP A 131 5.98 -2.52 11.09
N SER A 132 6.54 -3.69 11.39
CA SER A 132 7.58 -4.34 10.58
C SER A 132 7.04 -5.64 9.99
N LEU A 133 7.41 -5.93 8.75
CA LEU A 133 7.19 -7.21 8.10
C LEU A 133 8.50 -7.66 7.45
N GLU A 134 8.89 -8.90 7.74
CA GLU A 134 10.14 -9.49 7.29
C GLU A 134 9.87 -10.87 6.68
N LEU A 135 10.51 -11.12 5.53
CA LEU A 135 10.45 -12.35 4.76
C LEU A 135 11.88 -12.92 4.66
N PRO A 136 12.06 -14.25 4.66
CA PRO A 136 13.37 -14.88 4.55
C PRO A 136 14.17 -14.37 3.32
N THR A 137 15.42 -13.96 3.53
CA THR A 137 16.24 -13.39 2.44
C THR A 137 17.32 -14.34 1.92
N VAL A 138 17.78 -15.28 2.76
CA VAL A 138 18.85 -16.25 2.42
C VAL A 138 18.33 -17.31 1.44
N VAL A 139 17.19 -17.92 1.76
CA VAL A 139 16.48 -18.86 0.88
C VAL A 139 15.05 -18.36 0.76
N ARG A 140 14.74 -17.78 -0.41
CA ARG A 140 13.37 -17.33 -0.71
C ARG A 140 12.53 -18.56 -1.03
N SER A 141 11.50 -18.81 -0.23
CA SER A 141 10.60 -19.96 -0.40
C SER A 141 9.74 -19.84 -1.66
N PHE A 142 9.51 -18.62 -2.16
CA PHE A 142 8.81 -18.31 -3.40
C PHE A 142 9.31 -16.99 -4.01
N ASP A 143 8.88 -16.68 -5.23
CA ASP A 143 9.21 -15.42 -5.88
C ASP A 143 8.43 -14.25 -5.26
N TYR A 144 9.13 -13.35 -4.57
CA TYR A 144 8.52 -12.18 -3.93
C TYR A 144 7.94 -11.18 -4.93
N CYS A 145 8.41 -11.17 -6.19
CA CYS A 145 7.78 -10.36 -7.23
C CYS A 145 6.31 -10.74 -7.49
N ALA A 146 5.93 -11.99 -7.15
CA ALA A 146 4.56 -12.47 -7.26
C ALA A 146 3.62 -11.99 -6.14
N ILE A 147 4.11 -11.34 -5.07
CA ILE A 147 3.27 -10.84 -3.97
C ILE A 147 2.37 -9.72 -4.48
N SER A 148 1.11 -10.01 -4.80
CA SER A 148 0.20 -9.03 -5.39
C SER A 148 -0.18 -7.91 -4.42
N ASP A 149 -0.34 -8.23 -3.14
CA ASP A 149 -0.68 -7.33 -2.04
C ASP A 149 -0.26 -7.96 -0.70
N VAL A 150 -0.28 -7.17 0.36
CA VAL A 150 -0.22 -7.64 1.75
C VAL A 150 -1.39 -6.99 2.49
N ILE A 151 -2.25 -7.82 3.07
CA ILE A 151 -3.49 -7.36 3.71
C ILE A 151 -3.41 -7.67 5.20
N LEU A 152 -3.44 -6.61 6.00
CA LEU A 152 -3.56 -6.70 7.45
C LEU A 152 -5.05 -6.69 7.84
N HIS A 153 -5.49 -7.73 8.52
CA HIS A 153 -6.83 -7.85 9.07
C HIS A 153 -6.78 -7.47 10.55
N VAL A 154 -7.23 -6.26 10.88
CA VAL A 154 -7.22 -5.75 12.25
C VAL A 154 -8.62 -5.85 12.84
N ARG A 155 -8.75 -6.60 13.92
CA ARG A 155 -9.94 -6.60 14.78
C ARG A 155 -9.66 -5.70 15.97
N TYR A 156 -10.51 -4.72 16.21
CA TYR A 156 -10.30 -3.77 17.29
C TYR A 156 -11.61 -3.34 17.94
N THR A 157 -11.51 -2.93 19.20
CA THR A 157 -12.58 -2.24 19.92
C THR A 157 -12.41 -0.74 19.79
N ALA A 158 -13.49 0.01 19.72
CA ALA A 158 -13.46 1.48 19.79
C ALA A 158 -14.65 2.04 20.56
N VAL A 159 -14.52 3.28 21.04
CA VAL A 159 -15.55 3.99 21.78
C VAL A 159 -16.07 5.17 20.95
N ASP A 160 -17.35 5.53 21.09
CA ASP A 160 -17.90 6.73 20.47
C ASP A 160 -17.49 8.00 21.24
N GLY A 161 -16.75 8.87 20.55
CA GLY A 161 -16.22 10.13 21.07
C GLY A 161 -17.18 11.31 20.97
N GLY A 162 -18.36 11.10 20.38
CA GLY A 162 -19.37 12.11 20.20
C GLY A 162 -19.04 13.15 19.12
N PRO A 163 -19.90 14.18 18.96
CA PRO A 163 -19.86 15.08 17.82
C PRO A 163 -18.56 15.88 17.68
N LEU A 164 -17.92 16.27 18.78
CA LEU A 164 -16.69 17.08 18.77
C LEU A 164 -15.52 16.31 18.15
N LEU A 165 -15.26 15.09 18.63
CA LEU A 165 -14.19 14.25 18.08
C LEU A 165 -14.50 13.80 16.65
N ARG A 166 -15.78 13.58 16.32
CA ARG A 166 -16.21 13.32 14.94
C ARG A 166 -15.90 14.49 14.00
N ASN A 167 -16.12 15.73 14.44
CA ASN A 167 -15.82 16.91 13.64
C ASN A 167 -14.30 17.09 13.45
N ALA A 168 -13.51 16.86 14.49
CA ALA A 168 -12.05 16.88 14.42
C ALA A 168 -11.51 15.80 13.46
N ALA A 169 -12.00 14.56 13.57
CA ALA A 169 -11.64 13.46 12.66
C ALA A 169 -11.98 13.80 11.19
N ASN A 170 -13.17 14.35 10.95
CA ASN A 170 -13.56 14.80 9.61
C ASN A 170 -12.65 15.92 9.07
N GLN A 171 -12.20 16.84 9.94
CA GLN A 171 -11.23 17.87 9.55
C GLN A 171 -9.86 17.25 9.24
N ALA A 172 -9.37 16.32 10.05
CA ALA A 172 -8.11 15.60 9.80
C ALA A 172 -8.15 14.84 8.47
N VAL A 173 -9.25 14.16 8.17
CA VAL A 173 -9.49 13.50 6.87
C VAL A 173 -9.48 14.49 5.71
N LYS A 174 -10.14 15.66 5.87
CA LYS A 174 -10.12 16.72 4.86
C LYS A 174 -8.73 17.29 4.65
N THR A 175 -7.99 17.56 5.73
CA THR A 175 -6.62 18.05 5.67
C THR A 175 -5.68 17.02 5.05
N PHE A 176 -5.84 15.74 5.37
CA PHE A 176 -5.06 14.68 4.73
C PHE A 176 -5.33 14.65 3.23
N ARG A 177 -6.60 14.72 2.81
CA ARG A 177 -6.95 14.83 1.37
C ARG A 177 -6.35 16.08 0.73
N SER A 178 -6.50 17.25 1.35
CA SER A 178 -6.01 18.52 0.79
C SER A 178 -4.49 18.66 0.82
N ARG A 179 -3.77 17.99 1.74
CA ARG A 179 -2.30 17.91 1.72
C ARG A 179 -1.79 17.11 0.53
N VAL A 180 -2.58 16.15 0.05
CA VAL A 180 -2.29 15.44 -1.19
C VAL A 180 -2.57 16.32 -2.42
N GLU A 181 -3.42 17.35 -2.29
CA GLU A 181 -3.76 18.36 -3.31
C GLU A 181 -2.75 19.53 -3.42
N GLY A 182 -1.58 19.41 -2.78
CA GLY A 182 -0.48 20.36 -2.89
C GLY A 182 0.63 19.88 -3.82
N LEU A 183 0.96 20.69 -4.83
CA LEU A 183 1.99 20.44 -5.86
C LEU A 183 3.45 20.37 -5.34
N SER A 184 3.68 20.48 -4.04
CA SER A 184 5.00 20.74 -3.51
C SER A 184 5.14 20.41 -2.02
N SER A 185 5.01 19.13 -1.63
CA SER A 185 5.63 18.64 -0.39
C SER A 185 5.82 17.12 -0.40
N GLU A 186 7.01 16.68 -0.01
CA GLU A 186 7.26 15.36 0.54
C GLU A 186 6.32 15.14 1.74
N GLY A 187 5.39 14.20 1.60
CA GLY A 187 4.34 13.94 2.57
C GLY A 187 3.44 12.79 2.10
N PRO A 188 2.76 12.08 3.02
CA PRO A 188 1.98 10.88 2.70
C PRO A 188 0.94 11.20 1.61
N GLY A 189 1.11 10.58 0.45
CA GLY A 189 0.26 10.76 -0.73
C GLY A 189 -0.88 9.75 -0.80
N LEU A 190 -1.88 10.01 -1.64
CA LEU A 190 -2.73 8.93 -2.13
C LEU A 190 -2.02 8.26 -3.31
N PHE A 191 -1.99 6.93 -3.29
CA PHE A 191 -1.33 6.15 -4.31
C PHE A 191 -2.28 5.14 -4.95
N ALA A 192 -2.08 4.89 -6.23
CA ALA A 192 -2.75 3.84 -6.97
C ALA A 192 -1.68 3.01 -7.70
N MET A 193 -1.56 1.74 -7.30
CA MET A 193 -0.58 0.81 -7.88
C MET A 193 -1.29 -0.16 -8.82
N PHE A 194 -0.74 -0.32 -10.01
CA PHE A 194 -1.23 -1.22 -11.06
C PHE A 194 -0.10 -2.14 -11.52
N ALA A 195 -0.27 -3.45 -11.34
CA ALA A 195 0.58 -4.45 -11.96
C ALA A 195 0.05 -4.70 -13.37
N LEU A 196 0.71 -4.15 -14.39
CA LEU A 196 0.18 -4.12 -15.77
C LEU A 196 -0.15 -5.52 -16.31
N LYS A 197 0.71 -6.49 -15.98
CA LYS A 197 0.51 -7.91 -16.31
C LYS A 197 -0.80 -8.48 -15.78
N ASN A 198 -1.19 -8.12 -14.56
CA ASN A 198 -2.36 -8.70 -13.89
C ASN A 198 -3.61 -7.84 -14.13
N ASP A 199 -3.53 -6.53 -13.89
CA ASP A 199 -4.69 -5.64 -13.97
C ASP A 199 -5.13 -5.42 -15.41
N PHE A 200 -4.20 -5.44 -16.38
CA PHE A 200 -4.44 -5.21 -17.80
C PHE A 200 -3.99 -6.42 -18.65
N SER A 201 -4.32 -7.63 -18.19
CA SER A 201 -3.85 -8.90 -18.78
C SER A 201 -3.95 -9.00 -20.30
N ASN A 202 -5.09 -8.60 -20.89
CA ASN A 202 -5.27 -8.65 -22.35
C ASN A 202 -4.37 -7.65 -23.10
N ALA A 203 -4.30 -6.40 -22.62
CA ALA A 203 -3.42 -5.38 -23.18
C ALA A 203 -1.94 -5.78 -23.02
N TRP A 204 -1.59 -6.42 -21.91
CA TRP A 204 -0.25 -6.95 -21.66
C TRP A 204 0.16 -8.05 -22.63
N TYR A 205 -0.73 -9.00 -22.93
CA TYR A 205 -0.44 -10.03 -23.93
C TYR A 205 -0.22 -9.44 -25.33
N ALA A 206 -1.07 -8.50 -25.75
CA ALA A 206 -0.93 -7.81 -27.03
C ALA A 206 0.38 -7.01 -27.09
N PHE A 207 0.68 -6.27 -26.02
CA PHE A 207 1.90 -5.48 -25.88
C PHE A 207 3.18 -6.32 -25.96
N ARG A 208 3.26 -7.46 -25.22
CA ARG A 208 4.42 -8.36 -25.29
C ARG A 208 4.63 -8.94 -26.69
N SER A 209 3.54 -9.26 -27.40
CA SER A 209 3.59 -9.76 -28.78
C SER A 209 4.07 -8.66 -29.75
N GLY A 210 3.63 -7.42 -29.53
CA GLY A 210 4.04 -6.26 -30.32
C GLY A 210 5.52 -5.89 -30.12
N LEU A 211 6.02 -5.92 -28.88
CA LEU A 211 7.44 -5.70 -28.58
C LEU A 211 8.39 -6.66 -29.31
N ALA A 212 7.95 -7.88 -29.63
CA ALA A 212 8.76 -8.84 -30.37
C ALA A 212 8.85 -8.54 -31.88
N SER A 213 7.96 -7.69 -32.41
CA SER A 213 7.81 -7.45 -33.86
C SER A 213 7.95 -5.98 -34.26
N LYS A 214 7.79 -5.03 -33.34
CA LYS A 214 7.84 -3.59 -33.59
C LYS A 214 8.98 -2.91 -32.85
N THR A 215 9.47 -1.83 -33.44
CA THR A 215 10.50 -0.97 -32.83
C THR A 215 9.93 -0.12 -31.70
N ILE A 216 8.68 0.34 -31.83
CA ILE A 216 7.95 1.08 -30.79
C ILE A 216 6.60 0.38 -30.60
N GLU A 217 6.28 0.01 -29.37
CA GLU A 217 4.99 -0.56 -29.01
C GLU A 217 4.28 0.33 -27.99
N GLU A 218 2.95 0.42 -28.11
CA GLU A 218 2.10 1.18 -27.19
C GLU A 218 1.28 0.23 -26.33
N PHE A 219 1.35 0.42 -25.02
CA PHE A 219 0.51 -0.24 -24.03
C PHE A 219 -0.71 0.64 -23.74
N ASP A 220 -1.90 0.12 -24.01
CA ASP A 220 -3.15 0.81 -23.72
C ASP A 220 -3.51 0.70 -22.22
N LEU A 221 -3.60 1.85 -21.54
CA LEU A 221 -4.07 1.95 -20.15
C LEU A 221 -5.54 2.42 -20.08
N SER A 222 -6.32 2.18 -21.13
CA SER A 222 -7.75 2.46 -21.13
C SER A 222 -8.47 1.83 -19.92
N GLY A 223 -9.38 2.59 -19.31
CA GLY A 223 -10.08 2.17 -18.10
C GLY A 223 -9.26 2.26 -16.81
N ILE A 224 -8.05 2.83 -16.82
CA ILE A 224 -7.25 3.04 -15.59
C ILE A 224 -8.03 3.82 -14.52
N LYS A 225 -8.87 4.77 -14.94
CA LYS A 225 -9.74 5.57 -14.06
C LYS A 225 -10.70 4.71 -13.24
N ASP A 226 -11.29 3.69 -13.85
CA ASP A 226 -12.31 2.84 -13.21
C ASP A 226 -11.70 1.89 -12.17
N ARG A 227 -10.36 1.80 -12.13
CA ARG A 227 -9.59 0.96 -11.23
C ARG A 227 -9.06 1.73 -10.01
N PHE A 228 -9.37 3.01 -9.89
CA PHE A 228 -9.07 3.77 -8.68
C PHE A 228 -9.99 3.34 -7.51
N PRO A 229 -9.55 3.53 -6.25
CA PRO A 229 -10.39 3.24 -5.10
C PRO A 229 -11.72 3.99 -5.14
N TYR A 230 -12.77 3.41 -4.56
CA TYR A 230 -14.13 3.97 -4.59
C TYR A 230 -14.20 5.45 -4.15
N TRP A 231 -13.42 5.87 -3.16
CA TRP A 231 -13.40 7.25 -2.67
C TRP A 231 -12.85 8.29 -3.67
N ALA A 232 -12.17 7.83 -4.72
CA ALA A 232 -11.63 8.63 -5.81
C ALA A 232 -12.54 8.61 -7.05
N LEU A 233 -13.39 7.59 -7.18
CA LEU A 233 -14.35 7.49 -8.28
C LEU A 233 -15.34 8.67 -8.24
N GLY A 234 -15.66 9.20 -9.43
CA GLY A 234 -16.55 10.36 -9.58
C GLY A 234 -15.92 11.72 -9.25
N LYS A 235 -14.67 11.76 -8.78
CA LYS A 235 -13.94 13.01 -8.52
C LYS A 235 -12.95 13.33 -9.63
N THR A 236 -12.42 14.55 -9.62
CA THR A 236 -11.31 14.91 -10.51
C THR A 236 -10.03 14.34 -9.93
N ILE A 237 -9.40 13.40 -10.63
CA ILE A 237 -8.13 12.82 -10.20
C ILE A 237 -7.00 13.61 -10.88
N ILE A 238 -6.12 14.21 -10.08
CA ILE A 238 -4.94 14.93 -10.54
C ILE A 238 -3.73 14.06 -10.24
N ILE A 239 -3.01 13.63 -11.28
CA ILE A 239 -1.77 12.88 -11.13
C ILE A 239 -0.65 13.86 -10.80
N THR A 240 -0.04 13.66 -9.62
CA THR A 240 1.02 14.49 -9.05
C THR A 240 2.40 13.84 -9.15
N GLY A 241 2.45 12.53 -9.39
CA GLY A 241 3.67 11.79 -9.67
C GLY A 241 3.36 10.43 -10.30
N LEU A 242 4.32 9.90 -11.05
CA LEU A 242 4.23 8.60 -11.70
C LEU A 242 5.55 7.86 -11.52
N SER A 243 5.50 6.63 -11.04
CA SER A 243 6.66 5.75 -10.96
C SER A 243 6.39 4.46 -11.72
N LEU A 244 7.34 4.04 -12.55
CA LEU A 244 7.32 2.80 -13.30
C LEU A 244 8.40 1.88 -12.73
N VAL A 245 8.01 0.76 -12.13
CA VAL A 245 8.95 -0.26 -11.68
C VAL A 245 9.04 -1.34 -12.75
N VAL A 246 10.25 -1.55 -13.23
CA VAL A 246 10.55 -2.50 -14.29
C VAL A 246 11.46 -3.59 -13.72
N SER A 247 11.05 -4.84 -13.89
CA SER A 247 11.82 -6.04 -13.50
C SER A 247 12.09 -6.92 -14.72
N GLY A 248 13.36 -7.28 -14.92
CA GLY A 248 13.86 -8.10 -16.02
C GLY A 248 15.32 -7.78 -16.38
N GLU A 249 16.04 -8.74 -16.98
CA GLU A 249 17.36 -8.49 -17.54
C GLU A 249 17.22 -7.65 -18.83
N VAL A 250 17.60 -6.37 -18.78
CA VAL A 250 17.75 -5.57 -20.01
C VAL A 250 19.11 -5.91 -20.62
N THR A 251 19.14 -6.96 -21.44
CA THR A 251 20.34 -7.47 -22.10
C THR A 251 20.70 -6.61 -23.30
N LYS A 252 21.36 -5.46 -23.07
CA LYS A 252 22.46 -4.91 -23.88
C LYS A 252 22.84 -3.46 -23.58
N ASN A 253 22.07 -2.72 -22.80
CA ASN A 253 22.44 -1.41 -22.29
C ASN A 253 21.54 -1.15 -21.08
N LYS A 254 22.08 -0.53 -20.02
CA LYS A 254 21.31 -0.12 -18.83
C LYS A 254 19.98 0.52 -19.27
N LEU A 255 18.87 0.21 -18.59
CA LEU A 255 17.54 0.81 -18.78
C LEU A 255 17.64 2.23 -19.34
N VAL A 256 17.39 2.37 -20.64
CA VAL A 256 17.47 3.68 -21.29
C VAL A 256 16.16 4.39 -20.97
N GLN A 257 16.22 5.36 -20.06
CA GLN A 257 15.06 6.13 -19.57
C GLN A 257 14.21 6.70 -20.72
N GLU A 258 14.87 7.06 -21.82
CA GLU A 258 14.26 7.63 -23.03
C GLU A 258 13.42 6.60 -23.82
N ALA A 259 13.52 5.31 -23.48
CA ALA A 259 12.69 4.27 -24.08
C ALA A 259 11.24 4.33 -23.61
N PHE A 260 10.96 4.90 -22.43
CA PHE A 260 9.63 4.95 -21.84
C PHE A 260 9.03 6.34 -21.99
N SER A 261 7.79 6.40 -22.49
CA SER A 261 7.02 7.65 -22.49
C SER A 261 5.55 7.38 -22.22
N VAL A 262 4.86 8.33 -21.59
CA VAL A 262 3.41 8.27 -21.38
C VAL A 262 2.78 9.37 -22.21
N THR A 263 1.89 9.00 -23.14
CA THR A 263 1.32 9.92 -24.12
C THR A 263 0.61 11.11 -23.45
N ALA A 264 -0.13 10.86 -22.38
CA ALA A 264 -0.81 11.87 -21.57
C ALA A 264 0.12 12.89 -20.87
N LEU A 265 1.42 12.59 -20.75
CA LEU A 265 2.39 13.45 -20.04
C LEU A 265 3.24 14.33 -20.96
N GLY A 266 3.08 14.22 -22.28
CA GLY A 266 3.90 14.92 -23.28
C GLY A 266 5.24 14.23 -23.57
N LYS A 267 6.00 14.77 -24.53
CA LYS A 267 7.32 14.25 -24.89
C LYS A 267 8.39 14.68 -23.87
N ASP A 268 9.39 13.81 -23.68
CA ASP A 268 10.72 14.15 -23.14
C ASP A 268 10.79 14.65 -21.69
N LYS A 269 9.97 14.09 -20.78
CA LYS A 269 10.24 14.26 -19.34
C LYS A 269 11.33 13.27 -18.91
N PRO A 270 12.47 13.73 -18.35
CA PRO A 270 13.53 12.83 -17.92
C PRO A 270 13.06 12.02 -16.71
N TRP A 271 13.21 10.70 -16.78
CA TRP A 271 12.90 9.81 -15.68
C TRP A 271 14.07 9.77 -14.70
N ASP A 272 13.78 9.86 -13.40
CA ASP A 272 14.80 9.67 -12.37
C ASP A 272 14.90 8.18 -12.00
N PRO A 273 16.04 7.51 -12.22
CA PRO A 273 16.20 6.09 -11.91
C PRO A 273 16.56 5.90 -10.44
N VAL A 274 15.72 5.19 -9.72
CA VAL A 274 15.98 4.76 -8.35
C VAL A 274 16.15 3.24 -8.33
N PRO A 275 17.31 2.72 -7.88
CA PRO A 275 17.50 1.28 -7.75
C PRO A 275 16.56 0.71 -6.68
N LEU A 276 15.97 -0.46 -6.96
CA LEU A 276 15.02 -1.13 -6.07
C LEU A 276 15.31 -2.63 -6.07
N GLY A 277 16.30 -3.05 -5.28
CA GLY A 277 16.84 -4.41 -5.31
C GLY A 277 17.31 -4.78 -6.72
N ASN A 278 16.71 -5.83 -7.31
CA ASN A 278 17.01 -6.28 -8.67
C ASN A 278 16.18 -5.55 -9.75
N ALA A 279 15.25 -4.67 -9.34
CA ALA A 279 14.44 -3.86 -10.23
C ALA A 279 14.97 -2.42 -10.29
N THR A 280 14.50 -1.66 -11.27
CA THR A 280 14.72 -0.22 -11.34
C THR A 280 13.38 0.48 -11.37
N MET A 281 13.24 1.49 -10.52
CA MET A 281 12.10 2.39 -10.50
C MET A 281 12.45 3.64 -11.29
N LEU A 282 11.63 3.98 -12.27
CA LEU A 282 11.74 5.21 -13.04
C LEU A 282 10.66 6.16 -12.54
N THR A 283 11.02 7.33 -12.01
CA THR A 283 10.05 8.27 -11.43
C THR A 283 9.95 9.57 -12.24
N LEU A 284 8.72 10.06 -12.39
CA LEU A 284 8.34 11.35 -12.95
C LEU A 284 7.55 12.14 -11.92
N SER A 285 8.17 13.13 -11.31
CA SER A 285 7.54 14.08 -10.39
C SER A 285 8.29 15.41 -10.39
N PRO A 286 7.62 16.56 -10.20
CA PRO A 286 6.18 16.70 -10.00
C PRO A 286 5.38 16.66 -11.32
N LEU A 287 4.13 16.21 -11.25
CA LEU A 287 3.14 16.26 -12.32
C LEU A 287 1.94 17.10 -11.88
N ASN A 288 1.14 17.54 -12.86
CA ASN A 288 -0.13 18.23 -12.62
C ASN A 288 -1.11 17.89 -13.75
N THR A 289 -1.30 16.60 -13.98
CA THR A 289 -2.06 16.11 -15.14
C THR A 289 -3.39 15.55 -14.66
N LYS A 290 -4.49 16.07 -15.20
CA LYS A 290 -5.83 15.55 -14.89
C LYS A 290 -6.01 14.20 -15.58
N LEU A 291 -6.28 13.15 -14.82
CA LEU A 291 -6.54 11.81 -15.36
C LEU A 291 -7.79 11.78 -16.24
N ASN A 292 -8.79 12.59 -15.89
CA ASN A 292 -10.11 12.63 -16.52
C ASN A 292 -10.19 13.57 -17.73
N ASP A 293 -9.07 14.13 -18.17
CA ASP A 293 -9.04 15.02 -19.33
C ASP A 293 -9.37 14.22 -20.61
N PRO A 294 -10.47 14.52 -21.33
CA PRO A 294 -10.87 13.78 -22.52
C PRO A 294 -9.85 13.91 -23.67
N ASP A 295 -8.99 14.92 -23.63
CA ASP A 295 -7.96 15.15 -24.65
C ASP A 295 -6.68 14.34 -24.39
N LEU A 296 -6.58 13.64 -23.26
CA LEU A 296 -5.39 12.87 -22.87
C LEU A 296 -5.57 11.36 -23.07
N GLU A 297 -4.71 10.80 -23.92
CA GLU A 297 -4.59 9.35 -24.06
C GLU A 297 -3.57 8.77 -23.08
N TRP A 298 -4.02 7.91 -22.17
CA TRP A 298 -3.14 7.19 -21.27
C TRP A 298 -2.59 5.93 -21.95
N LYS A 299 -1.49 6.09 -22.66
CA LYS A 299 -0.74 5.00 -23.28
C LYS A 299 0.73 5.06 -22.88
N LEU A 300 1.27 3.94 -22.42
CA LEU A 300 2.71 3.78 -22.14
C LEU A 300 3.40 3.28 -23.41
N LYS A 301 4.30 4.07 -23.99
CA LYS A 301 5.09 3.67 -25.16
C LYS A 301 6.45 3.18 -24.70
N ILE A 302 6.91 2.08 -25.29
CA ILE A 302 8.23 1.50 -25.06
C ILE A 302 8.94 1.36 -26.42
N SER A 303 10.15 1.91 -26.52
CA SER A 303 10.99 1.86 -27.71
C SER A 303 12.14 0.87 -27.55
N ASN A 304 12.22 -0.11 -28.46
CA ASN A 304 13.31 -1.07 -28.57
C ASN A 304 14.54 -0.51 -29.30
N GLU A 305 14.53 0.75 -29.76
CA GLU A 305 15.66 1.34 -30.51
C GLU A 305 16.94 1.43 -29.69
N ARG A 306 16.81 1.63 -28.38
CA ARG A 306 17.93 1.88 -27.47
C ARG A 306 18.16 0.76 -26.44
N GLY A 307 17.33 -0.29 -26.44
CA GLY A 307 17.43 -1.44 -25.54
C GLY A 307 16.51 -2.59 -25.97
N ASP A 308 16.83 -3.82 -25.54
CA ASP A 308 15.96 -4.98 -25.75
C ASP A 308 15.02 -5.15 -24.56
N PHE A 309 13.72 -4.89 -24.79
CA PHE A 309 12.67 -5.00 -23.78
C PHE A 309 11.79 -6.25 -23.98
N THR A 310 12.17 -7.18 -24.85
CA THR A 310 11.39 -8.41 -25.10
C THR A 310 11.33 -9.35 -23.89
N ALA A 311 12.35 -9.27 -23.03
CA ALA A 311 12.48 -10.00 -21.77
C ALA A 311 11.73 -9.35 -20.58
N LEU A 312 10.95 -8.28 -20.79
CA LEU A 312 10.18 -7.64 -19.72
C LEU A 312 9.19 -8.60 -19.05
N GLU A 313 9.44 -8.98 -17.80
CA GLU A 313 8.59 -9.94 -17.09
C GLU A 313 7.44 -9.28 -16.35
N ASN A 314 7.75 -8.26 -15.54
CA ASN A 314 6.74 -7.50 -14.81
C ASN A 314 7.02 -6.00 -14.89
N VAL A 315 5.94 -5.26 -15.10
CA VAL A 315 5.92 -3.79 -15.06
C VAL A 315 4.82 -3.37 -14.09
N VAL A 316 5.19 -2.55 -13.13
CA VAL A 316 4.26 -1.97 -12.15
C VAL A 316 4.23 -0.46 -12.35
N LEU A 317 3.03 0.08 -12.50
CA LEU A 317 2.76 1.51 -12.53
C LEU A 317 2.25 1.96 -11.17
N VAL A 318 2.91 2.93 -10.55
CA VAL A 318 2.44 3.60 -9.33
C VAL A 318 2.12 5.05 -9.66
N LEU A 319 0.87 5.44 -9.44
CA LEU A 319 0.43 6.82 -9.59
C LEU A 319 0.27 7.45 -8.21
N ARG A 320 0.98 8.55 -7.96
CA ARG A 320 0.66 9.47 -6.87
C ARG A 320 -0.38 10.44 -7.39
N TYR A 321 -1.49 10.58 -6.67
CA TYR A 321 -2.62 11.38 -7.13
C TYR A 321 -3.22 12.20 -6.01
N ALA A 322 -3.90 13.28 -6.40
CA ALA A 322 -4.74 14.10 -5.58
C ALA A 322 -6.17 14.10 -6.11
N LEU A 323 -7.12 14.51 -5.27
CA LEU A 323 -8.52 14.64 -5.65
C LEU A 323 -8.84 16.13 -5.82
N ALA A 324 -9.77 16.50 -6.66
CA ALA A 324 -10.29 17.87 -6.74
C ALA A 324 -11.81 17.81 -6.94
#